data_AF-R0H4B4-F1
#
_entry.id   AF-R0H4B4-F1
#
_cell.length_a   1.000
_cell.length_b   1.000
_cell.length_c   1.000
_cell.angle_alpha   90.00
_cell.angle_beta   90.00
_cell.angle_gamma   90.00
#
_symmetry.space_group_name_H-M   'P 1'
#
loop_
_entity.id
_entity.type
_entity.pdbx_description
1 polymer ?
#
loop_
_entity_poly.entity_id
_entity_poly.type
_entity_poly.pdbx_seq_one_letter_code
_entity_poly.pdbx_strand_id
1 'polypeptide(L)'
;KINFFSLPALHRETTTTRETMAEAGAIRTIVEAIHSSPTQAVVYLSGGASQSLGWLMSVPGASNTLLETVVPYSMISMVQLLGRVPNQHCSQEIANEMALLAYNRALKLSKPGYAVLGVGFTGTLATSRPKRGDHRFFLSIRASNRIWETSVTLIKGKRSREEEDKLASCVLIQAMAKACQVSETLDSGLTESEVLNESETQFSEEEELEQLIDGKLCSKIYPFSKTESYGSEKNRKIILPGSFNPLHEGHLKLLEAAMSVSETGGYPCFEISAVNADKPSLTVTEIKDRVKQFEVLGKTVIVSNQPFFYKKAEIFPGSSFVIGADTASRLINPKYYEGSKTRMLKVLGDCKRTGCKFLVGGRNVDGVYKVGGDLDIPDEIKDMFISIPENTFRMDISSTEVRKKQRGSVS
;
A
#
# COMPACT_ATOMS: atom_id res chain seq x y z
N LYS A 1 -52.60 -54.55 29.03
CA LYS A 1 -52.53 -53.06 28.95
C LYS A 1 -51.07 -52.67 28.86
N ILE A 2 -50.56 -52.48 27.64
CA ILE A 2 -49.18 -52.05 27.38
C ILE A 2 -49.26 -50.54 27.15
N ASN A 3 -48.63 -49.74 28.01
CA ASN A 3 -48.53 -48.30 27.85
C ASN A 3 -47.33 -47.97 26.95
N PHE A 4 -47.60 -47.34 25.80
CA PHE A 4 -46.60 -46.66 24.99
C PHE A 4 -46.13 -45.40 25.72
N PHE A 5 -44.83 -45.31 26.03
CA PHE A 5 -44.19 -44.04 26.36
C PHE A 5 -43.82 -43.33 25.05
N SER A 6 -44.36 -42.12 24.86
CA SER A 6 -44.00 -41.22 23.77
C SER A 6 -42.59 -40.65 23.98
N LEU A 7 -41.71 -40.82 23.00
CA LEU A 7 -40.45 -40.07 22.89
C LEU A 7 -40.73 -38.58 22.61
N PRO A 8 -39.99 -37.64 23.23
CA PRO A 8 -40.05 -36.23 22.81
C PRO A 8 -39.35 -36.04 21.47
N ALA A 9 -39.95 -35.23 20.62
CA ALA A 9 -39.58 -34.98 19.23
C ALA A 9 -38.16 -34.38 19.04
N LEU A 10 -37.42 -34.93 18.07
CA LEU A 10 -36.36 -34.23 17.32
C LEU A 10 -37.00 -33.02 16.59
N HIS A 11 -36.98 -31.84 17.20
CA HIS A 11 -37.37 -30.59 16.52
C HIS A 11 -36.48 -29.38 16.85
N ARG A 12 -35.42 -29.55 17.65
CA ARG A 12 -34.48 -28.46 17.99
C ARG A 12 -33.19 -28.42 17.16
N GLU A 13 -32.74 -29.53 16.56
CA GLU A 13 -31.49 -29.55 15.79
C GLU A 13 -31.63 -28.97 14.36
N THR A 14 -32.82 -28.98 13.77
CA THR A 14 -33.04 -28.56 12.39
C THR A 14 -33.03 -27.04 12.18
N THR A 15 -33.37 -26.25 13.20
CA THR A 15 -33.48 -24.78 13.09
C THR A 15 -32.10 -24.12 13.24
N THR A 16 -31.34 -24.50 14.27
CA THR A 16 -29.98 -23.99 14.53
C THR A 16 -29.03 -24.31 13.37
N THR A 17 -29.13 -25.49 12.78
CA THR A 17 -28.31 -25.86 11.61
C THR A 17 -28.63 -25.00 10.39
N ARG A 18 -29.91 -24.66 10.16
CA ARG A 18 -30.32 -23.80 9.04
C ARG A 18 -29.90 -22.35 9.23
N GLU A 19 -30.01 -21.81 10.45
CA GLU A 19 -29.55 -20.45 10.78
C GLU A 19 -28.03 -20.32 10.61
N THR A 20 -27.28 -21.33 11.09
CA THR A 20 -25.81 -21.35 10.95
C THR A 20 -25.38 -21.47 9.48
N MET A 21 -26.11 -22.26 8.68
CA MET A 21 -25.86 -22.36 7.23
C MET A 21 -26.22 -21.06 6.49
N ALA A 22 -27.31 -20.39 6.87
CA ALA A 22 -27.70 -19.11 6.28
C ALA A 22 -26.68 -18.01 6.60
N GLU A 23 -26.20 -17.94 7.84
CA GLU A 23 -25.16 -17.01 8.27
C GLU A 23 -23.82 -17.28 7.55
N ALA A 24 -23.39 -18.54 7.46
CA ALA A 24 -22.21 -18.92 6.70
C ALA A 24 -22.34 -18.56 5.21
N GLY A 25 -23.54 -18.71 4.64
CA GLY A 25 -23.86 -18.24 3.29
C GLY A 25 -23.72 -16.72 3.13
N ALA A 26 -24.26 -15.95 4.07
CA ALA A 26 -24.17 -14.49 4.05
C ALA A 26 -22.72 -13.99 4.17
N ILE A 27 -21.93 -14.57 5.09
CA ILE A 27 -20.50 -14.27 5.25
C ILE A 27 -19.75 -14.57 3.95
N ARG A 28 -20.04 -15.70 3.31
CA ARG A 28 -19.41 -16.04 2.04
C ARG A 28 -19.74 -15.02 0.95
N THR A 29 -21.02 -14.65 0.80
CA THR A 29 -21.46 -13.67 -0.22
C THR A 29 -20.76 -12.33 -0.07
N ILE A 30 -20.69 -11.77 1.15
CA ILE A 30 -20.03 -10.47 1.37
C ILE A 30 -18.52 -10.55 1.12
N VAL A 31 -17.88 -11.68 1.46
CA VAL A 31 -16.45 -11.89 1.19
C VAL A 31 -16.19 -12.04 -0.32
N GLU A 32 -17.04 -12.76 -1.06
CA GLU A 32 -16.96 -12.86 -2.53
C GLU A 32 -17.09 -11.47 -3.18
N ALA A 33 -17.97 -10.61 -2.66
CA ALA A 33 -18.14 -9.25 -3.13
C ALA A 33 -16.91 -8.36 -2.82
N ILE A 34 -16.32 -8.49 -1.62
CA ILE A 34 -15.03 -7.84 -1.28
C ILE A 34 -13.93 -8.27 -2.26
N HIS A 35 -13.81 -9.57 -2.57
CA HIS A 35 -12.83 -10.11 -3.51
C HIS A 35 -13.04 -9.71 -4.96
N SER A 36 -14.27 -9.32 -5.30
CA SER A 36 -14.63 -8.81 -6.61
C SER A 36 -14.38 -7.30 -6.74
N SER A 37 -14.17 -6.59 -5.63
CA SER A 37 -13.85 -5.16 -5.63
C SER A 37 -12.40 -4.90 -6.09
N PRO A 38 -12.10 -3.76 -6.73
CA PRO A 38 -10.75 -3.38 -7.15
C PRO A 38 -9.91 -2.81 -5.98
N THR A 39 -10.04 -3.41 -4.79
CA THR A 39 -9.42 -2.95 -3.56
C THR A 39 -8.52 -4.03 -2.98
N GLN A 40 -7.30 -3.64 -2.62
CA GLN A 40 -6.32 -4.49 -1.97
C GLN A 40 -6.08 -4.02 -0.53
N ALA A 41 -5.81 -4.96 0.38
CA ALA A 41 -5.70 -4.68 1.80
C ALA A 41 -4.55 -5.46 2.46
N VAL A 42 -3.93 -4.82 3.44
CA VAL A 42 -3.11 -5.50 4.46
C VAL A 42 -3.86 -5.44 5.78
N VAL A 43 -3.89 -6.56 6.50
CA VAL A 43 -4.72 -6.71 7.71
C VAL A 43 -3.86 -7.07 8.92
N TYR A 44 -3.85 -6.21 9.94
CA TYR A 44 -3.17 -6.46 11.21
C TYR A 44 -4.20 -6.66 12.33
N LEU A 45 -4.14 -7.82 13.00
CA LEU A 45 -5.09 -8.19 14.07
C LEU A 45 -4.36 -8.55 15.37
N SER A 46 -4.86 -8.08 16.51
CA SER A 46 -4.40 -8.54 17.82
C SER A 46 -5.58 -8.70 18.79
N GLY A 47 -5.58 -9.78 19.57
CA GLY A 47 -6.55 -9.97 20.66
C GLY A 47 -8.01 -10.29 20.27
N GLY A 48 -8.34 -10.39 18.97
CA GLY A 48 -9.66 -10.82 18.48
C GLY A 48 -9.80 -10.75 16.95
N ALA A 49 -11.03 -10.93 16.46
CA ALA A 49 -11.42 -10.97 15.05
C ALA A 49 -10.73 -12.07 14.22
N SER A 50 -10.28 -13.15 14.85
CA SER A 50 -9.45 -14.17 14.19
C SER A 50 -10.20 -14.98 13.12
N GLN A 51 -11.50 -15.23 13.32
CA GLN A 51 -12.32 -15.96 12.36
C GLN A 51 -12.44 -15.23 11.01
N SER A 52 -12.37 -13.90 10.99
CA SER A 52 -12.40 -13.10 9.76
C SER A 52 -11.30 -13.50 8.78
N LEU A 53 -10.12 -13.87 9.27
CA LEU A 53 -9.02 -14.35 8.42
C LEU A 53 -9.36 -15.68 7.75
N GLY A 54 -9.96 -16.60 8.51
CA GLY A 54 -10.42 -17.87 7.97
C GLY A 54 -11.44 -17.65 6.86
N TRP A 55 -12.39 -16.73 7.04
CA TRP A 55 -13.40 -16.40 6.04
C TRP A 55 -12.79 -15.74 4.79
N LEU A 56 -11.96 -14.72 4.96
CA LEU A 56 -11.28 -14.02 3.85
C LEU A 56 -10.36 -14.96 3.04
N MET A 57 -9.71 -15.93 3.68
CA MET A 57 -8.75 -16.79 3.00
C MET A 57 -9.37 -18.05 2.39
N SER A 58 -10.52 -18.49 2.90
CA SER A 58 -11.17 -19.72 2.42
C SER A 58 -12.06 -19.49 1.19
N VAL A 59 -12.43 -18.25 0.91
CA VAL A 59 -13.22 -17.89 -0.26
C VAL A 59 -12.31 -17.65 -1.47
N PRO A 60 -12.60 -18.27 -2.65
CA PRO A 60 -11.83 -18.03 -3.87
C PRO A 60 -11.76 -16.54 -4.23
N GLY A 61 -10.60 -16.09 -4.70
CA GLY A 61 -10.37 -14.67 -5.00
C GLY A 61 -9.65 -13.90 -3.89
N ALA A 62 -9.32 -14.55 -2.76
CA ALA A 62 -8.60 -13.94 -1.64
C ALA A 62 -7.35 -13.14 -2.06
N SER A 63 -6.56 -13.65 -3.02
CA SER A 63 -5.35 -12.98 -3.54
C SER A 63 -5.61 -11.67 -4.29
N ASN A 64 -6.85 -11.40 -4.69
CA ASN A 64 -7.24 -10.12 -5.30
C ASN A 64 -7.34 -9.02 -4.26
N THR A 65 -7.70 -9.36 -3.01
CA THR A 65 -7.84 -8.39 -1.92
C THR A 65 -6.69 -8.47 -0.93
N LEU A 66 -6.45 -9.63 -0.32
CA LEU A 66 -5.58 -9.76 0.83
C LEU A 66 -4.11 -9.90 0.42
N LEU A 67 -3.35 -8.82 0.61
CA LEU A 67 -1.91 -8.75 0.27
C LEU A 67 -1.03 -9.38 1.35
N GLU A 68 -1.35 -9.13 2.61
CA GLU A 68 -0.61 -9.63 3.76
C GLU A 68 -1.50 -9.60 5.01
N THR A 69 -1.23 -10.51 5.94
CA THR A 69 -1.82 -10.48 7.28
C THR A 69 -0.72 -10.66 8.31
N VAL A 70 -0.77 -9.86 9.38
CA VAL A 70 0.15 -9.98 10.52
C VAL A 70 -0.67 -10.02 11.81
N VAL A 71 -0.35 -10.98 12.69
CA VAL A 71 -1.01 -11.12 13.99
C VAL A 71 0.01 -10.83 15.10
N PRO A 72 0.25 -9.54 15.46
CA PRO A 72 1.19 -9.18 16.51
C PRO A 72 0.61 -9.48 17.91
N TYR A 73 0.50 -10.76 18.25
CA TYR A 73 -0.25 -11.21 19.42
C TYR A 73 0.51 -11.01 20.75
N SER A 74 1.82 -11.23 20.76
CA SER A 74 2.64 -11.02 21.95
C SER A 74 3.00 -9.54 22.11
N MET A 75 3.24 -9.11 23.35
CA MET A 75 3.68 -7.74 23.64
C MET A 75 4.94 -7.37 22.83
N ILE A 76 5.93 -8.27 22.77
CA ILE A 76 7.18 -8.03 22.04
C ILE A 76 6.91 -7.88 20.53
N SER A 77 6.01 -8.69 19.97
CA SER A 77 5.64 -8.59 18.55
C SER A 77 4.94 -7.26 18.25
N MET A 78 4.05 -6.80 19.14
CA MET A 78 3.44 -5.47 19.03
C MET A 78 4.49 -4.34 19.11
N VAL A 79 5.46 -4.44 20.02
CA VAL A 79 6.55 -3.46 20.13
C VAL A 79 7.41 -3.42 18.87
N GLN A 80 7.73 -4.57 18.29
CA GLN A 80 8.48 -4.64 17.04
C GLN A 80 7.71 -4.05 15.85
N LEU A 81 6.38 -4.24 15.82
CA LEU A 81 5.53 -3.65 14.80
C LEU A 81 5.44 -2.12 14.94
N LEU A 82 5.16 -1.62 16.15
CA LEU A 82 4.96 -0.19 16.42
C LEU A 82 6.27 0.60 16.51
N GLY A 83 7.40 -0.07 16.75
CA GLY A 83 8.70 0.58 17.02
C GLY A 83 8.79 1.26 18.39
N ARG A 84 7.78 1.06 19.26
CA ARG A 84 7.69 1.65 20.60
C ARG A 84 6.92 0.76 21.56
N VAL A 85 7.04 1.02 22.86
CA VAL A 85 6.20 0.38 23.89
C VAL A 85 4.89 1.15 24.01
N PRO A 86 3.72 0.54 23.75
CA PRO A 86 2.44 1.22 23.90
C PRO A 86 2.02 1.28 25.38
N ASN A 87 1.39 2.40 25.79
CA ASN A 87 0.88 2.58 27.16
C ASN A 87 -0.31 1.66 27.47
N GLN A 88 -1.13 1.39 26.45
CA GLN A 88 -2.24 0.43 26.49
C GLN A 88 -2.21 -0.39 25.20
N HIS A 89 -2.50 -1.68 25.29
CA HIS A 89 -2.47 -2.56 24.11
C HIS A 89 -3.77 -2.53 23.30
N CYS A 90 -4.89 -2.13 23.92
CA CYS A 90 -6.21 -2.13 23.30
C CYS A 90 -6.87 -0.76 23.43
N SER A 91 -6.67 0.09 22.43
CA SER A 91 -7.25 1.43 22.29
C SER A 91 -7.43 1.80 20.83
N GLN A 92 -8.21 2.85 20.56
CA GLN A 92 -8.39 3.40 19.21
C GLN A 92 -7.07 3.91 18.62
N GLU A 93 -6.20 4.51 19.45
CA GLU A 93 -4.86 4.97 19.03
C GLU A 93 -4.02 3.83 18.45
N ILE A 94 -4.00 2.66 19.12
CA ILE A 94 -3.25 1.49 18.64
C ILE A 94 -3.85 0.93 17.34
N ALA A 95 -5.18 0.86 17.24
CA ALA A 95 -5.85 0.45 16.01
C ALA A 95 -5.49 1.38 14.84
N ASN A 96 -5.44 2.70 15.08
CA ASN A 96 -5.05 3.71 14.08
C ASN A 96 -3.60 3.55 13.63
N GLU A 97 -2.66 3.35 14.57
CA GLU A 97 -1.25 3.11 14.23
C GLU A 97 -1.06 1.81 13.44
N MET A 98 -1.72 0.73 13.85
CA MET A 98 -1.72 -0.54 13.12
C MET A 98 -2.27 -0.37 11.71
N ALA A 99 -3.39 0.35 11.54
CA ALA A 99 -3.99 0.62 10.25
C ALA A 99 -3.09 1.47 9.34
N LEU A 100 -2.41 2.47 9.89
CA LEU A 100 -1.44 3.29 9.14
C LEU A 100 -0.22 2.47 8.68
N LEU A 101 0.32 1.62 9.55
CA LEU A 101 1.43 0.72 9.20
C LEU A 101 1.01 -0.30 8.15
N ALA A 102 -0.19 -0.87 8.29
CA ALA A 102 -0.78 -1.76 7.30
C ALA A 102 -0.99 -1.04 5.96
N TYR A 103 -1.47 0.21 5.97
CA TYR A 103 -1.69 0.99 4.76
C TYR A 103 -0.36 1.27 4.02
N ASN A 104 0.68 1.68 4.74
CA ASN A 104 2.02 1.83 4.17
C ASN A 104 2.57 0.52 3.63
N ARG A 105 2.31 -0.62 4.29
CA ARG A 105 2.72 -1.94 3.81
C ARG A 105 1.97 -2.29 2.53
N ALA A 106 0.66 -2.02 2.49
CA ALA A 106 -0.19 -2.27 1.35
C ALA A 106 0.22 -1.43 0.13
N LEU A 107 0.62 -0.17 0.30
CA LEU A 107 1.17 0.66 -0.78
C LEU A 107 2.43 0.06 -1.45
N LYS A 108 3.24 -0.68 -0.69
CA LYS A 108 4.46 -1.34 -1.20
C LYS A 108 4.14 -2.63 -1.96
N LEU A 109 3.12 -3.35 -1.50
CA LEU A 109 2.73 -4.67 -2.02
C LEU A 109 1.71 -4.59 -3.15
N SER A 110 0.98 -3.47 -3.25
CA SER A 110 -0.14 -3.35 -4.17
C SER A 110 0.28 -3.34 -5.64
N LYS A 111 -0.59 -3.95 -6.44
CA LYS A 111 -0.50 -3.89 -7.89
C LYS A 111 -0.82 -2.46 -8.36
N PRO A 112 -0.21 -1.99 -9.45
CA PRO A 112 -0.51 -0.67 -10.00
C PRO A 112 -2.00 -0.56 -10.35
N GLY A 113 -2.60 0.60 -10.06
CA GLY A 113 -4.01 0.83 -10.35
C GLY A 113 -4.95 -0.03 -9.50
N TYR A 114 -4.67 -0.23 -8.22
CA TYR A 114 -5.65 -0.76 -7.26
C TYR A 114 -5.81 0.24 -6.11
N ALA A 115 -7.03 0.36 -5.59
CA ALA A 115 -7.25 1.04 -4.32
C ALA A 115 -6.62 0.22 -3.20
N VAL A 116 -6.14 0.90 -2.16
CA VAL A 116 -5.39 0.26 -1.08
C VAL A 116 -5.97 0.62 0.28
N LEU A 117 -6.10 -0.38 1.14
CA LEU A 117 -6.54 -0.27 2.53
C LEU A 117 -5.50 -0.83 3.49
N GLY A 118 -5.37 -0.22 4.66
CA GLY A 118 -4.70 -0.79 5.81
C GLY A 118 -5.69 -1.02 6.93
N VAL A 119 -5.77 -2.24 7.46
CA VAL A 119 -6.69 -2.60 8.54
C VAL A 119 -5.91 -2.84 9.81
N GLY A 120 -6.31 -2.18 10.90
CA GLY A 120 -5.76 -2.37 12.23
C GLY A 120 -6.86 -2.74 13.21
N PHE A 121 -6.72 -3.88 13.89
CA PHE A 121 -7.67 -4.34 14.89
C PHE A 121 -6.95 -4.67 16.20
N THR A 122 -7.49 -4.20 17.31
CA THR A 122 -7.08 -4.67 18.64
C THR A 122 -8.28 -4.93 19.54
N GLY A 123 -8.27 -6.08 20.22
CA GLY A 123 -9.35 -6.51 21.11
C GLY A 123 -8.88 -6.99 22.47
N THR A 124 -9.74 -6.81 23.47
CA THR A 124 -9.65 -7.48 24.77
C THR A 124 -10.92 -8.28 25.01
N LEU A 125 -11.00 -9.47 24.40
CA LEU A 125 -12.14 -10.37 24.53
C LEU A 125 -12.07 -11.24 25.79
N ALA A 126 -13.10 -12.06 26.00
CA ALA A 126 -13.23 -13.00 27.11
C ALA A 126 -12.00 -13.90 27.27
N THR A 127 -11.64 -14.18 28.52
CA THR A 127 -10.52 -15.06 28.87
C THR A 127 -10.95 -16.03 29.96
N SER A 128 -10.18 -17.11 30.13
CA SER A 128 -10.41 -18.11 31.19
C SER A 128 -10.45 -17.51 32.59
N ARG A 129 -9.70 -16.41 32.82
CA ARG A 129 -9.78 -15.60 34.04
C ARG A 129 -10.67 -14.37 33.79
N PRO A 130 -11.64 -14.06 34.65
CA PRO A 130 -12.45 -12.86 34.53
C PRO A 130 -11.60 -11.59 34.52
N LYS A 131 -11.85 -10.68 33.57
CA LYS A 131 -11.13 -9.40 33.47
C LYS A 131 -11.81 -8.33 34.32
N ARG A 132 -11.00 -7.48 34.96
CA ARG A 132 -11.48 -6.28 35.65
C ARG A 132 -12.05 -5.24 34.67
N GLY A 133 -11.33 -4.92 33.60
CA GLY A 133 -11.79 -4.00 32.54
C GLY A 133 -12.78 -4.63 31.57
N ASP A 134 -13.47 -3.80 30.78
CA ASP A 134 -14.52 -4.23 29.84
C ASP A 134 -14.00 -5.15 28.73
N HIS A 135 -14.89 -5.99 28.22
CA HIS A 135 -14.66 -6.66 26.96
C HIS A 135 -14.92 -5.64 25.85
N ARG A 136 -13.92 -5.35 25.04
CA ARG A 136 -14.02 -4.31 24.00
C ARG A 136 -13.03 -4.54 22.90
N PHE A 137 -13.30 -3.96 21.75
CA PHE A 137 -12.35 -3.93 20.64
C PHE A 137 -12.44 -2.62 19.87
N PHE A 138 -11.36 -2.34 19.16
CA PHE A 138 -11.17 -1.18 18.30
C PHE A 138 -10.70 -1.67 16.94
N LEU A 139 -11.27 -1.07 15.90
CA LEU A 139 -10.97 -1.33 14.51
C LEU A 139 -10.75 0.00 13.83
N SER A 140 -9.73 0.04 12.97
CA SER A 140 -9.45 1.17 12.10
C SER A 140 -9.17 0.67 10.70
N ILE A 141 -9.76 1.34 9.70
CA ILE A 141 -9.46 1.10 8.29
C ILE A 141 -8.93 2.39 7.70
N ARG A 142 -7.68 2.38 7.25
CA ARG A 142 -7.00 3.52 6.63
C ARG A 142 -7.03 3.38 5.11
N ALA A 143 -7.53 4.41 4.44
CA ALA A 143 -7.37 4.65 3.01
C ALA A 143 -6.44 5.86 2.78
N SER A 144 -6.28 6.31 1.53
CA SER A 144 -5.45 7.50 1.23
C SER A 144 -6.00 8.76 1.90
N ASN A 145 -7.29 9.03 1.69
CA ASN A 145 -7.95 10.29 2.04
C ASN A 145 -8.87 10.21 3.25
N ARG A 146 -8.90 9.08 3.97
CA ARG A 146 -9.74 8.93 5.16
C ARG A 146 -9.31 7.77 6.04
N ILE A 147 -9.82 7.79 7.26
CA ILE A 147 -9.79 6.68 8.20
C ILE A 147 -11.19 6.47 8.77
N TRP A 148 -11.63 5.22 8.80
CA TRP A 148 -12.81 4.79 9.53
C TRP A 148 -12.38 4.17 10.84
N GLU A 149 -13.07 4.54 11.91
CA GLU A 149 -12.80 4.07 13.25
C GLU A 149 -14.07 3.43 13.79
N THR A 150 -13.91 2.30 14.46
CA THR A 150 -15.01 1.56 15.06
C THR A 150 -14.58 1.07 16.43
N SER A 151 -15.39 1.34 17.44
CA SER A 151 -15.20 0.80 18.79
C SER A 151 -16.48 0.13 19.29
N VAL A 152 -16.30 -1.00 19.96
CA VAL A 152 -17.40 -1.78 20.53
C VAL A 152 -17.07 -2.16 21.95
N THR A 153 -18.02 -1.94 22.86
CA THR A 153 -17.97 -2.49 24.23
C THR A 153 -19.02 -3.60 24.36
N LEU A 154 -18.55 -4.79 24.71
CA LEU A 154 -19.34 -6.01 24.81
C LEU A 154 -19.83 -6.24 26.24
N ILE A 155 -20.99 -6.89 26.36
CA ILE A 155 -21.55 -7.27 27.66
C ILE A 155 -20.81 -8.51 28.17
N LYS A 156 -20.12 -8.36 29.32
CA LYS A 156 -19.38 -9.48 29.94
C LYS A 156 -20.30 -10.64 30.31
N GLY A 157 -19.82 -11.85 30.05
CA GLY A 157 -20.49 -13.10 30.43
C GLY A 157 -21.69 -13.47 29.55
N LYS A 158 -22.04 -12.64 28.56
CA LYS A 158 -23.12 -12.92 27.61
C LYS A 158 -22.70 -13.91 26.52
N ARG A 159 -21.43 -13.88 26.12
CA ARG A 159 -20.84 -14.70 25.06
C ARG A 159 -19.57 -15.38 25.56
N SER A 160 -19.30 -16.55 25.00
CA SER A 160 -17.99 -17.21 25.09
C SER A 160 -16.93 -16.43 24.32
N ARG A 161 -15.65 -16.77 24.53
CA ARG A 161 -14.55 -16.17 23.77
C ARG A 161 -14.70 -16.38 22.26
N GLU A 162 -15.13 -17.56 21.83
CA GLU A 162 -15.32 -17.87 20.41
C GLU A 162 -16.45 -17.02 19.80
N GLU A 163 -17.55 -16.85 20.52
CA GLU A 163 -18.68 -16.04 20.07
C GLU A 163 -18.35 -14.54 20.06
N GLU A 164 -17.58 -14.03 21.02
CA GLU A 164 -17.07 -12.66 20.97
C GLU A 164 -16.10 -12.43 19.80
N ASP A 165 -15.25 -13.42 19.49
CA ASP A 165 -14.34 -13.36 18.35
C ASP A 165 -15.09 -13.41 17.02
N LYS A 166 -16.17 -14.20 16.95
CA LYS A 166 -17.06 -14.28 15.78
C LYS A 166 -17.73 -12.94 15.53
N LEU A 167 -18.31 -12.34 16.57
CA LEU A 167 -18.92 -11.01 16.49
C LEU A 167 -17.91 -9.95 16.02
N ALA A 168 -16.72 -9.92 16.64
CA ALA A 168 -15.66 -9.01 16.23
C ALA A 168 -15.24 -9.24 14.76
N SER A 169 -15.23 -10.49 14.31
CA SER A 169 -14.95 -10.86 12.92
C SER A 169 -16.04 -10.37 11.97
N CYS A 170 -17.32 -10.51 12.32
CA CYS A 170 -18.45 -9.99 11.53
C CYS A 170 -18.36 -8.46 11.38
N VAL A 171 -18.06 -7.74 12.46
CA VAL A 171 -17.87 -6.28 12.43
C VAL A 171 -16.70 -5.90 11.51
N LEU A 172 -15.58 -6.64 11.56
CA LEU A 172 -14.45 -6.39 10.68
C LEU A 172 -14.80 -6.60 9.21
N ILE A 173 -15.47 -7.71 8.86
CA ILE A 173 -15.90 -7.97 7.48
C ILE A 173 -16.86 -6.89 6.99
N GLN A 174 -17.82 -6.48 7.82
CA GLN A 174 -18.76 -5.42 7.46
C GLN A 174 -18.04 -4.08 7.22
N ALA A 175 -17.08 -3.72 8.06
CA ALA A 175 -16.30 -2.50 7.90
C ALA A 175 -15.44 -2.56 6.62
N MET A 176 -14.82 -3.71 6.32
CA MET A 176 -14.10 -3.91 5.06
C MET A 176 -15.02 -3.80 3.85
N ALA A 177 -16.22 -4.38 3.89
CA ALA A 177 -17.21 -4.25 2.83
C ALA A 177 -17.59 -2.77 2.58
N LYS A 178 -17.91 -2.04 3.65
CA LYS A 178 -18.17 -0.58 3.58
C LYS A 178 -17.01 0.17 2.93
N ALA A 179 -15.76 -0.10 3.36
CA ALA A 179 -14.57 0.54 2.81
C ALA A 179 -14.29 0.16 1.35
N CYS A 180 -14.69 -1.04 0.92
CA CYS A 180 -14.63 -1.50 -0.47
C CYS A 180 -15.82 -1.03 -1.32
N GLN A 181 -16.75 -0.26 -0.76
CA GLN A 181 -18.00 0.21 -1.41
C GLN A 181 -18.91 -0.94 -1.86
N VAL A 182 -18.89 -2.03 -1.11
CA VAL A 182 -19.73 -3.22 -1.29
C VAL A 182 -21.07 -2.98 -0.59
N SER A 183 -22.18 -3.29 -1.26
CA SER A 183 -23.54 -2.99 -0.78
C SER A 183 -24.12 -4.08 0.13
N GLU A 184 -23.53 -5.27 0.09
CA GLU A 184 -23.88 -6.40 0.94
C GLU A 184 -23.69 -6.06 2.42
N THR A 185 -24.63 -6.52 3.24
CA THR A 185 -24.63 -6.30 4.68
C THR A 185 -24.64 -7.63 5.42
N LEU A 186 -23.99 -7.63 6.56
CA LEU A 186 -23.91 -8.72 7.50
C LEU A 186 -24.51 -8.26 8.82
N ASP A 187 -25.36 -9.08 9.42
CA ASP A 187 -25.79 -8.84 10.79
C ASP A 187 -24.58 -9.01 11.72
N SER A 188 -24.23 -7.92 12.39
CA SER A 188 -23.14 -7.92 13.37
C SER A 188 -23.44 -8.79 14.60
N GLY A 189 -24.71 -9.15 14.85
CA GLY A 189 -25.13 -9.89 16.03
C GLY A 189 -24.97 -9.10 17.34
N LEU A 190 -24.76 -7.78 17.23
CA LEU A 190 -24.75 -6.85 18.35
C LEU A 190 -26.16 -6.69 18.92
N THR A 191 -26.23 -6.59 20.25
CA THR A 191 -27.51 -6.26 20.90
C THR A 191 -27.69 -4.76 21.07
N GLU A 192 -28.94 -4.28 21.23
CA GLU A 192 -29.24 -2.84 21.39
C GLU A 192 -28.47 -2.16 22.54
N SER A 193 -28.03 -2.94 23.54
CA SER A 193 -27.25 -2.45 24.69
C SER A 193 -25.73 -2.49 24.47
N GLU A 194 -25.24 -3.08 23.38
CA GLU A 194 -23.82 -3.06 23.02
C GLU A 194 -23.54 -1.84 22.15
N VAL A 195 -22.71 -0.93 22.67
CA VAL A 195 -22.48 0.36 22.03
C VAL A 195 -21.46 0.19 20.92
N LEU A 196 -21.93 0.29 19.67
CA LEU A 196 -21.11 0.46 18.48
C LEU A 196 -20.94 1.96 18.22
N ASN A 197 -19.71 2.45 18.33
CA ASN A 197 -19.37 3.80 17.91
C ASN A 197 -18.58 3.73 16.61
N GLU A 198 -19.07 4.39 15.57
CA GLU A 198 -18.39 4.56 14.30
C GLU A 198 -18.08 6.05 14.09
N SER A 199 -16.84 6.36 13.68
CA SER A 199 -16.43 7.69 13.24
C SER A 199 -15.67 7.59 11.92
N GLU A 200 -15.76 8.65 11.12
CA GLU A 200 -14.97 8.81 9.90
C GLU A 200 -14.25 10.15 9.97
N THR A 201 -12.95 10.13 9.70
CA THR A 201 -12.14 11.33 9.51
C THR A 201 -11.64 11.37 8.08
N GLN A 202 -11.95 12.45 7.37
CA GLN A 202 -11.44 12.72 6.02
C GLN A 202 -10.22 13.62 6.07
N PHE A 203 -9.28 13.38 5.17
CA PHE A 203 -8.09 14.19 4.97
C PHE A 203 -8.23 14.98 3.66
N SER A 204 -7.94 16.26 3.73
CA SER A 204 -7.67 17.10 2.56
C SER A 204 -6.42 16.62 1.83
N GLU A 205 -6.26 17.05 0.58
CA GLU A 205 -5.04 16.74 -0.18
C GLU A 205 -3.79 17.29 0.52
N GLU A 206 -3.89 18.48 1.10
CA GLU A 206 -2.85 19.14 1.89
C GLU A 206 -2.41 18.27 3.06
N GLU A 207 -3.35 17.80 3.89
CA GLU A 207 -3.06 16.95 5.05
C GLU A 207 -2.44 15.60 4.63
N GLU A 208 -2.83 15.05 3.49
CA GLU A 208 -2.20 13.83 2.95
C GLU A 208 -0.74 14.08 2.53
N LEU A 209 -0.47 15.23 1.90
CA LEU A 209 0.88 15.61 1.49
C LEU A 209 1.76 15.97 2.68
N GLU A 210 1.21 16.62 3.71
CA GLU A 210 1.89 16.88 4.98
C GLU A 210 2.27 15.57 5.69
N GLN A 211 1.34 14.60 5.78
CA GLN A 211 1.64 13.28 6.32
C GLN A 211 2.76 12.56 5.54
N LEU A 212 2.85 12.76 4.23
CA LEU A 212 3.93 12.21 3.41
C LEU A 212 5.27 12.90 3.70
N ILE A 213 5.28 14.23 3.78
CA ILE A 213 6.47 15.03 4.09
C ILE A 213 7.00 14.71 5.49
N ASP A 214 6.10 14.54 6.46
CA ASP A 214 6.41 14.13 7.84
C ASP A 214 6.88 12.67 7.97
N GLY A 215 6.85 11.90 6.88
CA GLY A 215 7.28 10.50 6.88
C GLY A 215 6.24 9.50 7.39
N LYS A 216 5.01 9.94 7.69
CA LYS A 216 3.90 9.05 8.10
C LYS A 216 3.41 8.20 6.93
N LEU A 217 3.40 8.74 5.72
CA LEU A 217 3.09 8.02 4.49
C LEU A 217 4.35 7.82 3.64
N CYS A 218 4.58 6.62 3.11
CA CYS A 218 5.73 6.36 2.24
C CYS A 218 5.55 6.91 0.81
N SER A 219 4.30 7.00 0.34
CA SER A 219 3.97 7.51 -0.99
C SER A 219 2.49 7.87 -1.13
N LYS A 220 2.19 8.76 -2.07
CA LYS A 220 0.84 9.07 -2.57
C LYS A 220 0.81 8.88 -4.08
N ILE A 221 -0.22 8.21 -4.59
CA ILE A 221 -0.36 7.91 -6.02
C ILE A 221 -1.48 8.77 -6.59
N TYR A 222 -1.22 9.41 -7.72
CA TYR A 222 -2.20 10.17 -8.50
C TYR A 222 -2.44 9.46 -9.84
N PRO A 223 -3.49 8.63 -9.95
CA PRO A 223 -3.77 7.83 -11.14
C PRO A 223 -4.59 8.61 -12.18
N PHE A 224 -4.03 9.68 -12.75
CA PHE A 224 -4.74 10.49 -13.76
C PHE A 224 -4.93 9.77 -15.10
N SER A 225 -4.25 8.64 -15.31
CA SER A 225 -4.39 7.81 -16.51
C SER A 225 -5.77 7.17 -16.54
N LYS A 226 -6.58 7.53 -17.54
CA LYS A 226 -7.89 6.90 -17.80
C LYS A 226 -7.79 5.64 -18.67
N THR A 227 -6.70 5.50 -19.41
CA THR A 227 -6.45 4.42 -20.38
C THR A 227 -5.86 3.17 -19.75
N GLU A 228 -5.25 3.31 -18.57
CA GLU A 228 -4.71 2.19 -17.80
C GLU A 228 -5.73 1.81 -16.75
N SER A 229 -6.62 0.88 -17.10
CA SER A 229 -7.70 0.46 -16.21
C SER A 229 -7.12 -0.09 -14.91
N TYR A 230 -7.83 0.14 -13.81
CA TYR A 230 -7.60 -0.58 -12.57
C TYR A 230 -7.55 -2.09 -12.88
N GLY A 231 -6.53 -2.81 -12.40
CA GLY A 231 -6.36 -4.23 -12.75
C GLY A 231 -5.45 -4.56 -13.93
N SER A 232 -4.46 -3.72 -14.25
CA SER A 232 -3.41 -4.13 -15.19
C SER A 232 -2.72 -5.43 -14.71
N GLU A 233 -2.76 -6.48 -15.55
CA GLU A 233 -2.01 -7.74 -15.36
C GLU A 233 -0.49 -7.54 -15.22
N LYS A 234 0.00 -6.34 -15.55
CA LYS A 234 1.41 -5.98 -15.43
C LYS A 234 1.77 -5.68 -13.98
N ASN A 235 2.51 -6.60 -13.36
CA ASN A 235 2.94 -6.48 -11.97
C ASN A 235 4.08 -5.46 -11.74
N ARG A 236 4.85 -5.10 -12.78
CA ARG A 236 6.04 -4.23 -12.67
C ARG A 236 5.69 -2.77 -12.96
N LYS A 237 6.02 -1.86 -12.04
CA LYS A 237 6.00 -0.40 -12.29
C LYS A 237 7.26 0.01 -13.06
N ILE A 238 7.11 0.78 -14.13
CA ILE A 238 8.22 1.44 -14.83
C ILE A 238 8.19 2.91 -14.41
N ILE A 239 9.08 3.25 -13.49
CA ILE A 239 9.05 4.52 -12.79
C ILE A 239 10.14 5.42 -13.39
N LEU A 240 9.79 6.60 -13.88
CA LEU A 240 10.74 7.66 -14.23
C LEU A 240 10.77 8.69 -13.08
N PRO A 241 11.82 8.70 -12.23
CA PRO A 241 12.01 9.73 -11.23
C PRO A 241 12.47 11.04 -11.84
N GLY A 242 11.97 12.16 -11.32
CA GLY A 242 12.41 13.48 -11.76
C GLY A 242 11.89 14.61 -10.91
N SER A 243 12.53 15.78 -11.03
CA SER A 243 12.02 17.01 -10.39
C SER A 243 10.83 17.60 -11.15
N PHE A 244 10.72 17.31 -12.45
CA PHE A 244 9.64 17.75 -13.35
C PHE A 244 9.27 19.23 -13.23
N ASN A 245 10.31 20.08 -13.17
CA ASN A 245 10.16 21.52 -13.03
C ASN A 245 10.83 22.26 -14.22
N PRO A 246 10.22 22.31 -15.42
CA PRO A 246 8.95 21.70 -15.80
C PRO A 246 9.12 20.29 -16.38
N LEU A 247 8.00 19.57 -16.47
CA LEU A 247 7.83 18.40 -17.33
C LEU A 247 7.97 18.83 -18.81
N HIS A 248 8.51 17.95 -19.65
CA HIS A 248 8.73 18.25 -21.07
C HIS A 248 8.78 16.98 -21.91
N GLU A 249 8.76 17.12 -23.24
CA GLU A 249 8.68 16.03 -24.21
C GLU A 249 9.76 14.96 -24.01
N GLY A 250 11.00 15.36 -23.72
CA GLY A 250 12.09 14.41 -23.41
C GLY A 250 11.77 13.42 -22.27
N HIS A 251 11.03 13.85 -21.24
CA HIS A 251 10.62 12.93 -20.17
C HIS A 251 9.56 11.93 -20.65
N LEU A 252 8.60 12.39 -21.45
CA LEU A 252 7.53 11.55 -22.00
C LEU A 252 8.10 10.47 -22.92
N LYS A 253 8.94 10.88 -23.88
CA LYS A 253 9.61 9.97 -24.81
C LYS A 253 10.59 9.02 -24.14
N LEU A 254 11.27 9.45 -23.07
CA LEU A 254 12.15 8.57 -22.31
C LEU A 254 11.36 7.45 -21.61
N LEU A 255 10.23 7.79 -20.99
CA LEU A 255 9.36 6.80 -20.36
C LEU A 255 8.76 5.85 -21.41
N GLU A 256 8.33 6.37 -22.56
CA GLU A 256 7.83 5.58 -23.69
C GLU A 256 8.89 4.59 -24.23
N ALA A 257 10.13 5.07 -24.44
CA ALA A 257 11.25 4.22 -24.85
C ALA A 257 11.60 3.17 -23.78
N ALA A 258 11.54 3.53 -22.51
CA ALA A 258 11.76 2.59 -21.42
C ALA A 258 10.69 1.49 -21.38
N MET A 259 9.44 1.84 -21.72
CA MET A 259 8.34 0.89 -21.82
C MET A 259 8.51 -0.10 -22.97
N SER A 260 9.07 0.33 -24.11
CA SER A 260 9.27 -0.55 -25.28
C SER A 260 10.40 -1.57 -25.10
N VAL A 261 11.42 -1.24 -24.29
CA VAL A 261 12.53 -2.16 -24.00
C VAL A 261 12.26 -3.09 -22.81
N SER A 262 11.17 -2.86 -22.06
CA SER A 262 10.80 -3.70 -20.93
C SER A 262 10.19 -5.01 -21.43
N GLU A 263 10.95 -6.11 -21.32
CA GLU A 263 10.57 -7.46 -21.81
C GLU A 263 9.17 -7.92 -21.36
N THR A 264 8.81 -7.65 -20.11
CA THR A 264 7.53 -8.07 -19.52
C THR A 264 6.44 -7.00 -19.64
N GLY A 265 6.72 -5.90 -20.34
CA GLY A 265 6.00 -4.65 -20.20
C GLY A 265 6.03 -4.12 -18.75
N GLY A 266 5.25 -3.08 -18.49
CA GLY A 266 4.99 -2.59 -17.13
C GLY A 266 3.93 -1.51 -17.10
N TYR A 267 3.68 -0.96 -15.92
CA TYR A 267 2.78 0.16 -15.68
C TYR A 267 3.63 1.46 -15.58
N PRO A 268 3.47 2.43 -16.50
CA PRO A 268 4.28 3.63 -16.54
C PRO A 268 3.88 4.60 -15.41
N CYS A 269 4.88 5.11 -14.70
CA CYS A 269 4.69 6.09 -13.64
C CYS A 269 5.79 7.14 -13.72
N PHE A 270 5.43 8.39 -13.46
CA PHE A 270 6.39 9.40 -13.04
C PHE A 270 6.53 9.37 -11.53
N GLU A 271 7.68 9.78 -11.00
CA GLU A 271 7.87 9.89 -9.56
C GLU A 271 8.55 11.20 -9.15
N ILE A 272 7.95 11.88 -8.18
CA ILE A 272 8.49 13.07 -7.53
C ILE A 272 8.84 12.69 -6.09
N SER A 273 10.11 12.90 -5.71
CA SER A 273 10.50 12.81 -4.31
C SER A 273 10.19 14.14 -3.61
N ALA A 274 9.29 14.11 -2.63
CA ALA A 274 8.97 15.25 -1.78
C ALA A 274 10.16 15.65 -0.90
N VAL A 275 10.94 14.68 -0.44
CA VAL A 275 12.18 14.90 0.32
C VAL A 275 13.36 14.89 -0.63
N ASN A 276 14.30 15.82 -0.47
CA ASN A 276 15.54 15.86 -1.24
C ASN A 276 16.73 15.50 -0.33
N ALA A 277 17.77 14.86 -0.88
CA ALA A 277 18.97 14.52 -0.11
C ALA A 277 19.78 15.76 0.32
N ASP A 278 19.91 16.73 -0.60
CA ASP A 278 20.81 17.90 -0.41
C ASP A 278 20.05 19.24 -0.36
N LYS A 279 18.72 19.21 -0.33
CA LYS A 279 17.85 20.40 -0.37
C LYS A 279 16.70 20.26 0.62
N PRO A 280 16.05 21.38 1.00
CA PRO A 280 14.80 21.31 1.73
C PRO A 280 13.77 20.41 1.03
N SER A 281 12.89 19.80 1.82
CA SER A 281 11.70 19.13 1.29
C SER A 281 10.86 20.12 0.49
N LEU A 282 10.19 19.63 -0.54
CA LEU A 282 9.23 20.41 -1.29
C LEU A 282 8.08 20.81 -0.38
N THR A 283 7.60 22.05 -0.54
CA THR A 283 6.36 22.49 0.08
C THR A 283 5.16 21.79 -0.56
N VAL A 284 4.04 21.73 0.17
CA VAL A 284 2.77 21.20 -0.36
C VAL A 284 2.39 21.88 -1.67
N THR A 285 2.50 23.22 -1.74
CA THR A 285 2.21 24.01 -2.95
C THR A 285 3.10 23.60 -4.13
N GLU A 286 4.42 23.46 -3.92
CA GLU A 286 5.33 23.03 -5.00
C GLU A 286 5.02 21.62 -5.51
N ILE A 287 4.59 20.70 -4.63
CA ILE A 287 4.18 19.36 -5.02
C ILE A 287 2.92 19.46 -5.90
N LYS A 288 1.90 20.18 -5.44
CA LYS A 288 0.64 20.36 -6.18
C LYS A 288 0.86 20.99 -7.56
N ASP A 289 1.68 22.03 -7.65
CA ASP A 289 2.02 22.68 -8.91
C ASP A 289 2.70 21.71 -9.89
N ARG A 290 3.59 20.84 -9.39
CA ARG A 290 4.25 19.84 -10.21
C ARG A 290 3.30 18.73 -10.65
N VAL A 291 2.45 18.25 -9.74
CA VAL A 291 1.44 17.19 -9.98
C VAL A 291 0.44 17.62 -11.04
N LYS A 292 0.01 18.89 -11.05
CA LYS A 292 -0.95 19.44 -12.03
C LYS A 292 -0.53 19.24 -13.49
N GLN A 293 0.77 19.25 -13.78
CA GLN A 293 1.29 18.99 -15.13
C GLN A 293 0.94 17.58 -15.62
N PHE A 294 0.88 16.59 -14.71
CA PHE A 294 0.53 15.21 -15.02
C PHE A 294 -0.98 15.01 -15.15
N GLU A 295 -1.77 15.75 -14.38
CA GLU A 295 -3.22 15.77 -14.50
C GLU A 295 -3.67 16.20 -15.89
N VAL A 296 -3.11 17.31 -16.38
CA VAL A 296 -3.39 17.85 -17.73
C VAL A 296 -3.07 16.83 -18.83
N LEU A 297 -2.02 16.02 -18.64
CA LEU A 297 -1.59 15.02 -19.61
C LEU A 297 -2.19 13.62 -19.38
N GLY A 298 -3.01 13.45 -18.33
CA GLY A 298 -3.57 12.15 -17.96
C GLY A 298 -2.50 11.10 -17.66
N LYS A 299 -1.45 11.45 -16.91
CA LYS A 299 -0.33 10.55 -16.58
C LYS A 299 -0.31 10.21 -15.10
N THR A 300 -0.01 8.95 -14.77
CA THR A 300 0.16 8.55 -13.37
C THR A 300 1.44 9.15 -12.79
N VAL A 301 1.33 9.83 -11.65
CA VAL A 301 2.48 10.32 -10.88
C VAL A 301 2.41 9.83 -9.44
N ILE A 302 3.56 9.40 -8.94
CA ILE A 302 3.75 9.01 -7.55
C ILE A 302 4.53 10.12 -6.86
N VAL A 303 4.04 10.60 -5.73
CA VAL A 303 4.83 11.42 -4.81
C VAL A 303 5.38 10.46 -3.75
N SER A 304 6.69 10.41 -3.57
CA SER A 304 7.34 9.57 -2.55
C SER A 304 8.12 10.43 -1.56
N ASN A 305 8.48 9.88 -0.41
CA ASN A 305 9.35 10.55 0.56
C ASN A 305 10.81 10.04 0.52
N GLN A 306 11.22 9.36 -0.56
CA GLN A 306 12.53 8.69 -0.65
C GLN A 306 13.44 9.30 -1.73
N PRO A 307 14.51 10.02 -1.36
CA PRO A 307 15.40 10.64 -2.35
C PRO A 307 16.36 9.64 -3.00
N PHE A 308 16.70 8.54 -2.32
CA PHE A 308 17.70 7.58 -2.78
C PHE A 308 17.09 6.35 -3.45
N PHE A 309 17.70 5.87 -4.52
CA PHE A 309 17.20 4.70 -5.26
C PHE A 309 17.13 3.41 -4.43
N TYR A 310 18.04 3.19 -3.50
CA TYR A 310 17.96 2.02 -2.61
C TYR A 310 16.75 2.08 -1.68
N LYS A 311 16.38 3.27 -1.22
CA LYS A 311 15.13 3.48 -0.49
C LYS A 311 13.89 3.39 -1.37
N LYS A 312 13.96 3.88 -2.61
CA LYS A 312 12.90 3.67 -3.61
C LYS A 312 12.68 2.18 -3.88
N ALA A 313 13.74 1.38 -3.92
CA ALA A 313 13.65 -0.07 -4.09
C ALA A 313 12.99 -0.79 -2.90
N GLU A 314 13.08 -0.24 -1.68
CA GLU A 314 12.36 -0.74 -0.50
C GLU A 314 10.84 -0.48 -0.58
N ILE A 315 10.44 0.67 -1.14
CA ILE A 315 9.02 1.06 -1.25
C ILE A 315 8.36 0.58 -2.55
N PHE A 316 9.14 0.38 -3.61
CA PHE A 316 8.67 -0.10 -4.93
C PHE A 316 9.40 -1.38 -5.34
N PRO A 317 9.29 -2.48 -4.56
CA PRO A 317 9.94 -3.74 -4.90
C PRO A 317 9.48 -4.22 -6.29
N GLY A 318 10.36 -4.92 -7.00
CA GLY A 318 10.09 -5.45 -8.33
C GLY A 318 9.90 -4.41 -9.43
N SER A 319 10.14 -3.12 -9.18
CA SER A 319 9.97 -2.04 -10.17
C SER A 319 11.22 -1.79 -11.01
N SER A 320 11.07 -1.21 -12.19
CA SER A 320 12.19 -0.70 -12.98
C SER A 320 12.25 0.82 -12.88
N PHE A 321 13.42 1.36 -12.59
CA PHE A 321 13.66 2.80 -12.54
C PHE A 321 14.32 3.28 -13.82
N VAL A 322 13.69 4.23 -14.49
CA VAL A 322 14.22 4.87 -15.70
C VAL A 322 15.13 6.01 -15.28
N ILE A 323 16.38 5.97 -15.74
CA ILE A 323 17.42 6.93 -15.38
C ILE A 323 18.25 7.33 -16.60
N GLY A 324 18.88 8.51 -16.55
CA GLY A 324 19.89 8.90 -17.54
C GLY A 324 21.25 8.26 -17.26
N ALA A 325 22.09 8.14 -18.29
CA ALA A 325 23.47 7.65 -18.16
C ALA A 325 24.30 8.43 -17.13
N ASP A 326 24.07 9.73 -16.97
CA ASP A 326 24.71 10.55 -15.94
C ASP A 326 24.33 10.09 -14.53
N THR A 327 23.06 9.76 -14.30
CA THR A 327 22.58 9.27 -13.00
C THR A 327 23.08 7.85 -12.74
N ALA A 328 23.10 6.99 -13.76
CA ALA A 328 23.67 5.65 -13.67
C ALA A 328 25.16 5.71 -13.29
N SER A 329 25.94 6.63 -13.88
CA SER A 329 27.35 6.83 -13.53
C SER A 329 27.57 7.23 -12.07
N ARG A 330 26.64 8.01 -11.49
CA ARG A 330 26.68 8.38 -10.06
C ARG A 330 26.32 7.21 -9.16
N LEU A 331 25.34 6.39 -9.54
CA LEU A 331 24.93 5.20 -8.79
C LEU A 331 26.08 4.20 -8.63
N ILE A 332 26.92 4.02 -9.64
CA ILE A 332 28.06 3.11 -9.60
C ILE A 332 29.37 3.79 -9.16
N ASN A 333 29.31 5.01 -8.62
CA ASN A 333 30.50 5.71 -8.18
C ASN A 333 30.69 5.56 -6.65
N PRO A 334 31.77 4.92 -6.18
CA PRO A 334 32.04 4.71 -4.75
C PRO A 334 32.07 6.00 -3.90
N LYS A 335 32.29 7.17 -4.51
CA LYS A 335 32.24 8.47 -3.82
C LYS A 335 30.92 8.69 -3.07
N TYR A 336 29.80 8.17 -3.59
CA TYR A 336 28.49 8.26 -2.94
C TYR A 336 28.25 7.20 -1.84
N TYR A 337 29.26 6.36 -1.57
CA TYR A 337 29.23 5.26 -0.61
C TYR A 337 30.45 5.32 0.32
N GLU A 338 30.78 6.52 0.78
CA GLU A 338 31.94 6.79 1.65
C GLU A 338 33.28 6.30 1.04
N GLY A 339 33.39 6.36 -0.29
CA GLY A 339 34.56 5.87 -1.02
C GLY A 339 34.66 4.34 -1.11
N SER A 340 33.70 3.58 -0.59
CA SER A 340 33.78 2.12 -0.49
C SER A 340 33.04 1.41 -1.63
N LYS A 341 33.81 0.75 -2.51
CA LYS A 341 33.25 -0.14 -3.55
C LYS A 341 32.44 -1.29 -2.94
N THR A 342 32.89 -1.85 -1.81
CA THR A 342 32.16 -2.92 -1.10
C THR A 342 30.79 -2.45 -0.61
N ARG A 343 30.70 -1.23 -0.04
CA ARG A 343 29.40 -0.68 0.38
C ARG A 343 28.49 -0.39 -0.80
N MET A 344 29.03 0.16 -1.89
CA MET A 344 28.29 0.36 -3.14
C MET A 344 27.69 -0.95 -3.66
N LEU A 345 28.50 -2.00 -3.76
CA LEU A 345 28.04 -3.32 -4.20
C LEU A 345 27.01 -3.92 -3.25
N LYS A 346 27.17 -3.74 -1.93
CA LYS A 346 26.17 -4.16 -0.95
C LYS A 346 24.84 -3.44 -1.19
N VAL A 347 24.84 -2.10 -1.24
CA VAL A 347 23.61 -1.32 -1.40
C VAL A 347 22.90 -1.63 -2.74
N LEU A 348 23.64 -1.65 -3.84
CA LEU A 348 23.06 -1.98 -5.15
C LEU A 348 22.65 -3.46 -5.26
N GLY A 349 23.40 -4.35 -4.60
CA GLY A 349 23.03 -5.76 -4.45
C GLY A 349 21.74 -5.93 -3.65
N ASP A 350 21.50 -5.12 -2.62
CA ASP A 350 20.26 -5.10 -1.85
C ASP A 350 19.09 -4.64 -2.75
N CYS A 351 19.28 -3.60 -3.57
CA CYS A 351 18.31 -3.20 -4.60
C CYS A 351 18.03 -4.31 -5.60
N LYS A 352 19.06 -5.01 -6.07
CA LYS A 352 18.91 -6.14 -7.00
C LYS A 352 18.07 -7.26 -6.39
N ARG A 353 18.23 -7.55 -5.09
CA ARG A 353 17.45 -8.58 -4.38
C ARG A 353 15.98 -8.23 -4.20
N THR A 354 15.59 -6.95 -4.26
CA THR A 354 14.17 -6.58 -4.32
C THR A 354 13.55 -6.79 -5.72
N GLY A 355 14.34 -7.25 -6.71
CA GLY A 355 13.92 -7.42 -8.09
C GLY A 355 13.92 -6.11 -8.88
N CYS A 356 14.50 -5.03 -8.36
CA CYS A 356 14.57 -3.77 -9.05
C CYS A 356 15.60 -3.77 -10.20
N LYS A 357 15.28 -3.05 -11.27
CA LYS A 357 16.18 -2.85 -12.42
C LYS A 357 16.31 -1.36 -12.74
N PHE A 358 17.35 -0.97 -13.47
CA PHE A 358 17.58 0.37 -13.99
C PHE A 358 17.51 0.35 -15.51
N LEU A 359 16.62 1.13 -16.11
CA LEU A 359 16.53 1.33 -17.55
C LEU A 359 17.28 2.62 -17.89
N VAL A 360 18.41 2.51 -18.57
CA VAL A 360 19.37 3.60 -18.75
C VAL A 360 19.20 4.23 -20.12
N GLY A 361 18.60 5.42 -20.16
CA GLY A 361 18.55 6.27 -21.34
C GLY A 361 19.88 6.98 -21.57
N GLY A 362 20.33 7.03 -22.83
CA GLY A 362 21.53 7.77 -23.18
C GLY A 362 21.39 9.27 -22.93
N ARG A 363 22.49 9.92 -22.56
CA ARG A 363 22.54 11.37 -22.33
C ARG A 363 23.86 11.97 -22.80
N ASN A 364 23.80 13.21 -23.27
CA ASN A 364 24.98 14.01 -23.48
C ASN A 364 25.57 14.47 -22.13
N VAL A 365 26.80 14.05 -21.86
CA VAL A 365 27.60 14.44 -20.69
C VAL A 365 28.89 15.05 -21.20
N ASP A 366 29.08 16.36 -20.96
CA ASP A 366 30.25 17.13 -21.38
C ASP A 366 30.54 17.08 -22.89
N GLY A 367 29.49 17.06 -23.72
CA GLY A 367 29.59 17.03 -25.18
C GLY A 367 29.65 15.62 -25.78
N VAL A 368 29.77 14.58 -24.95
CA VAL A 368 29.80 13.18 -25.37
C VAL A 368 28.49 12.49 -25.02
N TYR A 369 27.84 11.90 -26.02
CA TYR A 369 26.65 11.08 -25.79
C TYR A 369 27.07 9.74 -25.17
N LYS A 370 26.65 9.50 -23.93
CA LYS A 370 26.93 8.27 -23.18
C LYS A 370 25.67 7.42 -23.10
N VAL A 371 25.80 6.13 -23.39
CA VAL A 371 24.75 5.12 -23.17
C VAL A 371 25.13 4.20 -22.01
N GLY A 372 24.18 3.38 -21.53
CA GLY A 372 24.44 2.48 -20.40
C GLY A 372 25.57 1.48 -20.64
N GLY A 373 25.84 1.12 -21.91
CA GLY A 373 26.94 0.23 -22.29
C GLY A 373 28.34 0.83 -22.13
N ASP A 374 28.45 2.16 -22.02
CA ASP A 374 29.73 2.86 -21.85
C ASP A 374 30.16 2.96 -20.38
N LEU A 375 29.33 2.45 -19.46
CA LEU A 375 29.55 2.53 -18.02
C LEU A 375 30.32 1.30 -17.54
N ASP A 376 31.34 1.53 -16.71
CA ASP A 376 32.11 0.48 -16.01
C ASP A 376 31.29 -0.10 -14.83
N ILE A 377 30.24 -0.85 -15.17
CA ILE A 377 29.34 -1.46 -14.19
C ILE A 377 29.93 -2.79 -13.72
N PRO A 378 30.15 -2.98 -12.41
CA PRO A 378 30.64 -4.25 -11.87
C PRO A 378 29.75 -5.44 -12.25
N ASP A 379 30.38 -6.58 -12.59
CA ASP A 379 29.68 -7.77 -13.09
C ASP A 379 28.62 -8.29 -12.10
N GLU A 380 28.81 -8.11 -10.80
CA GLU A 380 27.89 -8.57 -9.75
C GLU A 380 26.50 -7.92 -9.84
N ILE A 381 26.43 -6.72 -10.42
CA ILE A 381 25.21 -5.91 -10.54
C ILE A 381 24.86 -5.56 -11.99
N LYS A 382 25.66 -5.98 -12.97
CA LYS A 382 25.52 -5.58 -14.38
C LYS A 382 24.15 -5.92 -14.99
N ASP A 383 23.62 -7.09 -14.65
CA ASP A 383 22.30 -7.59 -15.10
C ASP A 383 21.10 -6.75 -14.63
N MET A 384 21.29 -5.90 -13.61
CA MET A 384 20.22 -4.99 -13.17
C MET A 384 20.16 -3.70 -14.00
N PHE A 385 21.15 -3.42 -14.86
CA PHE A 385 21.18 -2.24 -15.73
C PHE A 385 20.90 -2.64 -17.19
N ILE A 386 19.81 -2.11 -17.75
CA ILE A 386 19.38 -2.36 -19.13
C ILE A 386 19.50 -1.06 -19.90
N SER A 387 20.35 -1.03 -20.92
CA SER A 387 20.49 0.14 -21.78
C SER A 387 19.29 0.30 -22.72
N ILE A 388 18.75 1.51 -22.80
CA ILE A 388 17.80 1.90 -23.85
C ILE A 388 18.63 2.20 -25.10
N PRO A 389 18.42 1.50 -26.23
CA PRO A 389 19.19 1.72 -27.45
C PRO A 389 19.05 3.16 -27.99
N GLU A 390 20.12 3.72 -28.54
CA GLU A 390 20.14 5.09 -29.08
C GLU A 390 19.12 5.29 -30.21
N ASN A 391 18.93 4.28 -31.06
CA ASN A 391 17.91 4.31 -32.12
C ASN A 391 16.47 4.34 -31.58
N THR A 392 16.26 3.98 -30.31
CA THR A 392 14.97 4.04 -29.62
C THR A 392 14.79 5.37 -28.91
N PHE A 393 15.86 5.94 -28.34
CA PHE A 393 15.81 7.22 -27.66
C PHE A 393 17.08 8.04 -27.84
N ARG A 394 16.95 9.20 -28.49
CA ARG A 394 17.97 10.25 -28.54
C ARG A 394 17.29 11.62 -28.48
N MET A 395 17.37 12.28 -27.32
CA MET A 395 16.86 13.64 -27.15
C MET A 395 17.72 14.44 -26.18
N ASP A 396 18.25 15.56 -26.67
CA ASP A 396 19.03 16.52 -25.88
C ASP A 396 18.13 17.71 -25.49
N ILE A 397 17.16 17.46 -24.59
CA ILE A 397 16.32 18.52 -23.99
C ILE A 397 16.48 18.50 -22.48
N SER A 398 16.83 19.64 -21.88
CA SER A 398 16.85 19.81 -20.43
C SER A 398 15.79 20.82 -19.92
N SER A 399 15.22 20.56 -18.74
CA SER A 399 14.32 21.53 -18.06
C SER A 399 14.97 22.91 -17.85
N THR A 400 16.30 22.99 -17.73
CA THR A 400 17.01 24.26 -17.59
C THR A 400 16.94 25.11 -18.86
N GLU A 401 17.12 24.49 -20.02
CA GLU A 401 16.98 25.18 -21.31
C GLU A 401 15.53 25.59 -21.58
N VAL A 402 14.57 24.74 -21.22
CA VAL A 402 13.14 25.07 -21.34
C VAL A 402 12.81 26.31 -20.51
N ARG A 403 13.27 26.37 -19.25
CA ARG A 403 13.10 27.57 -18.40
C ARG A 403 13.73 28.82 -18.99
N LYS A 404 14.93 28.71 -19.58
CA LYS A 404 15.59 29.84 -20.26
C LYS A 404 14.78 30.33 -21.46
N LYS A 405 14.27 29.41 -22.29
CA LYS A 405 13.41 29.74 -23.45
C LYS A 405 12.08 30.38 -23.03
N GLN A 406 11.44 29.86 -21.99
CA GLN A 406 10.19 30.41 -21.45
C GLN A 406 10.39 31.81 -20.82
N ARG A 407 11.55 32.09 -20.23
CA ARG A 407 11.88 33.43 -19.72
C ARG A 407 12.22 34.44 -20.82
N GLY A 408 12.85 33.99 -21.92
CA GLY A 408 13.18 34.85 -23.06
C GLY A 408 12.04 35.09 -24.05
N SER A 409 10.88 34.48 -23.86
CA SER A 409 9.65 34.70 -24.67
C SER A 409 8.64 35.63 -23.98
N VAL A 410 8.97 36.14 -22.79
CA VAL A 410 8.18 37.11 -22.01
C VAL A 410 8.86 38.49 -21.96
N SER A 411 9.95 38.67 -22.71
CA SER A 411 10.56 39.97 -23.05
C SER A 411 10.24 40.32 -24.49
#